data_AF-A0A9W4PD51-F1
#
_entry.id   AF-A0A9W4PD51-F1
#
_cell.length_a   1.000
_cell.length_b   1.000
_cell.length_c   1.000
_cell.angle_alpha   90.00
_cell.angle_beta   90.00
_cell.angle_gamma   90.00
#
_symmetry.space_group_name_H-M   'P 1'
#
loop_
_entity.id
_entity.type
_entity.pdbx_description
1 polymer ?
#
loop_
_entity_poly.entity_id
_entity_poly.type
_entity_poly.pdbx_seq_one_letter_code
_entity_poly.pdbx_strand_id
1 'polypeptide(L)'
;MKKRIRNTSFGFLLVVTITLSLSLSLFLPSFGQTAVQQTDFKVTLLGTGSPLLSTSRSGPATLVEVGNEKLLFDAGRGTALQLYKANMLPGSVDKLFLTHLHSDHTIGIPDVWLTGSLPTGGKREQAFKIWGPKGTEKMMLHMNKAFKADLDARDDSGNGNVEGASIVANDIKEGIVYNKKGIEVIAFKVDHKSIEPAFGYRVNYKGHSVVISGDTRYNENLIKFAKGADVVIHEVAAAKPDNESESIANILDLHTTPEEAGKVFSQIQPKLAVYSHIVLLGGLTEEKADLLERTKKTYVETVLVGEDLLSIQIGDKVQVQQPGNEANPGN
;
A
#
# COMPACT_ATOMS: atom_id res chain seq x y z
N MET A 1 56.93 -62.94 -70.67
CA MET A 1 55.56 -62.68 -71.15
C MET A 1 55.28 -61.17 -71.11
N LYS A 2 54.93 -60.59 -72.29
CA LYS A 2 54.29 -59.29 -72.62
C LYS A 2 54.63 -58.04 -71.75
N LYS A 3 55.53 -57.12 -72.19
CA LYS A 3 55.34 -55.89 -73.03
C LYS A 3 54.29 -54.89 -72.48
N ARG A 4 54.71 -53.70 -71.98
CA ARG A 4 54.85 -52.36 -72.64
C ARG A 4 53.57 -51.51 -72.38
N ILE A 5 53.61 -50.26 -71.87
CA ILE A 5 53.79 -48.93 -72.53
C ILE A 5 53.67 -47.88 -71.36
N ARG A 6 54.66 -47.02 -71.03
CA ARG A 6 55.08 -45.68 -71.52
C ARG A 6 54.18 -44.44 -71.20
N ASN A 7 54.84 -43.47 -70.55
CA ASN A 7 54.68 -41.98 -70.54
C ASN A 7 53.36 -41.42 -69.93
N THR A 8 53.29 -40.24 -69.30
CA THR A 8 53.91 -38.90 -69.50
C THR A 8 53.80 -38.06 -68.21
N SER A 9 54.73 -37.13 -68.02
CA SER A 9 54.73 -36.07 -67.00
C SER A 9 53.63 -35.01 -67.21
N PHE A 10 53.02 -34.53 -66.12
CA PHE A 10 52.27 -33.27 -66.08
C PHE A 10 52.66 -32.52 -64.78
N GLY A 11 53.18 -31.31 -64.93
CA GLY A 11 53.40 -30.40 -63.81
C GLY A 11 52.09 -29.70 -63.43
N PHE A 12 51.85 -29.54 -62.13
CA PHE A 12 50.84 -28.60 -61.62
C PHE A 12 51.46 -27.73 -60.54
N LEU A 13 51.48 -26.43 -60.83
CA LEU A 13 51.90 -25.34 -59.97
C LEU A 13 50.77 -25.11 -58.94
N LEU A 14 51.04 -25.32 -57.65
CA LEU A 14 50.09 -25.06 -56.57
C LEU A 14 50.13 -23.57 -56.20
N VAL A 15 49.11 -22.82 -56.60
CA VAL A 15 48.88 -21.44 -56.14
C VAL A 15 48.20 -21.51 -54.77
N VAL A 16 48.88 -21.05 -53.73
CA VAL A 16 48.32 -20.90 -52.37
C VAL A 16 47.73 -19.50 -52.24
N THR A 17 46.41 -19.40 -52.22
CA THR A 17 45.67 -18.17 -51.96
C THR A 17 45.61 -17.92 -50.46
N ILE A 18 46.24 -16.85 -49.98
CA ILE A 18 46.14 -16.38 -48.59
C ILE A 18 44.95 -15.42 -48.52
N THR A 19 43.87 -15.82 -47.85
CA THR A 19 42.73 -14.95 -47.52
C THR A 19 43.00 -14.22 -46.21
N LEU A 20 43.19 -12.90 -46.29
CA LEU A 20 43.36 -12.02 -45.14
C LEU A 20 41.96 -11.53 -44.69
N SER A 21 41.45 -12.04 -43.56
CA SER A 21 40.19 -11.57 -42.97
C SER A 21 40.43 -10.30 -42.15
N LEU A 22 39.95 -9.16 -42.67
CA LEU A 22 39.97 -7.87 -41.97
C LEU A 22 38.76 -7.81 -41.02
N SER A 23 38.97 -7.99 -39.72
CA SER A 23 37.91 -7.81 -38.71
C SER A 23 37.74 -6.32 -38.39
N LEU A 24 36.66 -5.73 -38.90
CA LEU A 24 36.27 -4.35 -38.61
C LEU A 24 35.52 -4.31 -37.27
N SER A 25 36.18 -3.90 -36.20
CA SER A 25 35.57 -3.74 -34.88
C SER A 25 34.74 -2.46 -34.82
N LEU A 26 33.43 -2.58 -34.98
CA LEU A 26 32.48 -1.49 -34.73
C LEU A 26 32.39 -1.23 -33.22
N PHE A 27 32.97 -0.12 -32.76
CA PHE A 27 32.71 0.42 -31.43
C PHE A 27 31.30 1.00 -31.39
N LEU A 28 30.36 0.27 -30.79
CA LEU A 28 29.06 0.81 -30.41
C LEU A 28 29.18 1.47 -29.03
N PRO A 29 28.78 2.74 -28.86
CA PRO A 29 28.74 3.34 -27.54
C PRO A 29 27.70 2.61 -26.68
N SER A 30 28.16 2.06 -25.56
CA SER A 30 27.29 1.52 -24.52
C SER A 30 26.57 2.68 -23.85
N PHE A 31 25.31 2.90 -24.24
CA PHE A 31 24.40 3.67 -23.41
C PHE A 31 24.15 2.85 -22.15
N GLY A 32 24.78 3.25 -21.05
CA GLY A 32 24.48 2.69 -19.74
C GLY A 32 22.99 2.86 -19.46
N GLN A 33 22.24 1.76 -19.54
CA GLN A 33 20.97 1.67 -18.83
C GLN A 33 21.32 1.79 -17.35
N THR A 34 21.05 2.96 -16.77
CA THR A 34 20.91 3.09 -15.33
C THR A 34 19.80 2.12 -14.94
N ALA A 35 20.17 0.96 -14.39
CA ALA A 35 19.22 0.05 -13.78
C ALA A 35 18.45 0.87 -12.74
N VAL A 36 17.15 1.04 -12.96
CA VAL A 36 16.26 1.61 -11.94
C VAL A 36 16.41 0.70 -10.74
N GLN A 37 16.93 1.22 -9.62
CA GLN A 37 17.01 0.45 -8.40
C GLN A 37 15.57 0.19 -7.96
N GLN A 38 15.05 -0.99 -8.27
CA GLN A 38 13.76 -1.44 -7.78
C GLN A 38 13.89 -1.53 -6.27
N THR A 39 13.29 -0.58 -5.59
CA THR A 39 13.23 -0.53 -4.14
C THR A 39 12.20 -1.55 -3.67
N ASP A 40 12.51 -2.28 -2.61
CA ASP A 40 11.53 -3.11 -1.88
C ASP A 40 10.61 -2.18 -1.07
N PHE A 41 9.88 -1.28 -1.73
CA PHE A 41 8.95 -0.35 -1.09
C PHE A 41 7.75 -0.13 -1.99
N LYS A 42 6.64 -0.78 -1.63
CA LYS A 42 5.37 -0.75 -2.35
C LYS A 42 4.23 -0.44 -1.39
N VAL A 43 3.31 0.39 -1.84
CA VAL A 43 2.06 0.70 -1.13
C VAL A 43 0.91 0.14 -1.96
N THR A 44 -0.02 -0.55 -1.32
CA THR A 44 -1.26 -1.03 -1.95
C THR A 44 -2.44 -0.51 -1.16
N LEU A 45 -3.34 0.23 -1.82
CA LEU A 45 -4.59 0.69 -1.23
C LEU A 45 -5.58 -0.48 -1.21
N LEU A 46 -5.62 -1.26 -0.14
CA LEU A 46 -6.52 -2.41 -0.06
C LEU A 46 -7.98 -1.97 -0.06
N GLY A 47 -8.28 -0.87 0.63
CA GLY A 47 -9.61 -0.28 0.68
C GLY A 47 -9.54 1.23 0.83
N THR A 48 -10.41 1.93 0.10
CA THR A 48 -10.40 3.40 -0.08
C THR A 48 -11.73 4.06 0.27
N GLY A 49 -12.70 3.27 0.73
CA GLY A 49 -14.03 3.72 1.11
C GLY A 49 -14.07 4.37 2.50
N SER A 50 -15.27 4.45 3.06
CA SER A 50 -15.56 5.15 4.32
C SER A 50 -16.67 4.37 5.08
N PRO A 51 -17.33 4.91 6.12
CA PRO A 51 -18.49 4.25 6.72
C PRO A 51 -19.64 3.99 5.72
N LEU A 52 -19.69 4.77 4.64
CA LEU A 52 -20.69 4.62 3.58
C LEU A 52 -20.53 3.28 2.84
N LEU A 53 -21.64 2.59 2.60
CA LEU A 53 -21.61 1.33 1.87
C LEU A 53 -21.31 1.58 0.39
N SER A 54 -20.34 0.85 -0.14
CA SER A 54 -20.02 0.84 -1.56
C SER A 54 -19.77 -0.60 -2.02
N THR A 55 -20.16 -0.90 -3.26
CA THR A 55 -19.81 -2.16 -3.94
C THR A 55 -18.46 -2.08 -4.64
N SER A 56 -17.94 -0.86 -4.88
CA SER A 56 -16.66 -0.61 -5.55
C SER A 56 -15.52 -0.26 -4.59
N ARG A 57 -15.83 0.12 -3.34
CA ARG A 57 -14.84 0.52 -2.33
C ARG A 57 -15.04 -0.22 -1.01
N SER A 58 -14.00 -0.92 -0.60
CA SER A 58 -13.86 -1.57 0.71
C SER A 58 -13.53 -0.53 1.78
N GLY A 59 -13.68 -0.89 3.05
CA GLY A 59 -13.34 0.03 4.14
C GLY A 59 -11.84 0.36 4.17
N PRO A 60 -11.45 1.50 4.79
CA PRO A 60 -10.07 1.97 4.85
C PRO A 60 -9.06 0.88 5.25
N ALA A 61 -8.09 0.62 4.37
CA ALA A 61 -6.95 -0.24 4.65
C ALA A 61 -5.83 0.03 3.65
N THR A 62 -4.62 0.30 4.15
CA THR A 62 -3.42 0.52 3.33
C THR A 62 -2.34 -0.47 3.73
N LEU A 63 -1.85 -1.26 2.77
CA LEU A 63 -0.72 -2.14 2.97
C LEU A 63 0.57 -1.49 2.50
N VAL A 64 1.59 -1.49 3.34
CA VAL A 64 2.95 -1.08 2.99
C VAL A 64 3.87 -2.29 3.07
N GLU A 65 4.33 -2.74 1.90
CA GLU A 65 5.36 -3.76 1.75
C GLU A 65 6.71 -3.05 1.68
N VAL A 66 7.54 -3.18 2.72
CA VAL A 66 8.80 -2.45 2.84
C VAL A 66 9.93 -3.32 3.37
N GLY A 67 11.00 -3.48 2.58
CA GLY A 67 12.01 -4.51 2.80
C GLY A 67 11.35 -5.90 2.85
N ASN A 68 11.52 -6.60 3.97
CA ASN A 68 10.87 -7.89 4.23
C ASN A 68 9.65 -7.78 5.15
N GLU A 69 9.22 -6.56 5.48
CA GLU A 69 8.10 -6.33 6.39
C GLU A 69 6.83 -6.00 5.60
N LYS A 70 5.69 -6.42 6.13
CA LYS A 70 4.35 -6.07 5.65
C LYS A 70 3.65 -5.33 6.78
N LEU A 71 3.40 -4.05 6.58
CA LEU A 71 2.81 -3.15 7.56
C LEU A 71 1.40 -2.79 7.09
N LEU A 72 0.38 -3.22 7.82
CA LEU A 72 -1.00 -2.89 7.51
C LEU A 72 -1.43 -1.67 8.33
N PHE A 73 -1.98 -0.66 7.67
CA PHE A 73 -2.52 0.55 8.29
C PHE A 73 -4.03 0.55 8.14
N ASP A 74 -4.71 0.48 9.28
CA ASP A 74 -6.13 0.19 9.42
C ASP A 74 -6.57 -1.15 8.78
N ALA A 75 -7.72 -1.63 9.22
CA ALA A 75 -8.34 -2.84 8.70
C ALA A 75 -9.87 -2.67 8.70
N GLY A 76 -10.35 -1.89 7.74
CA GLY A 76 -11.76 -1.69 7.50
C GLY A 76 -12.48 -2.88 6.88
N ARG A 77 -13.77 -2.71 6.60
CA ARG A 77 -14.62 -3.78 6.02
C ARG A 77 -13.98 -4.37 4.77
N GLY A 78 -13.84 -5.70 4.73
CA GLY A 78 -13.36 -6.42 3.55
C GLY A 78 -11.84 -6.55 3.44
N THR A 79 -11.07 -6.06 4.41
CA THR A 79 -9.59 -6.08 4.35
C THR A 79 -9.00 -7.47 4.06
N ALA A 80 -9.50 -8.55 4.68
CA ALA A 80 -9.00 -9.90 4.42
C ALA A 80 -9.26 -10.36 2.97
N LEU A 81 -10.42 -10.02 2.40
CA LEU A 81 -10.74 -10.29 1.00
C LEU A 81 -9.86 -9.47 0.06
N GLN A 82 -9.60 -8.20 0.39
CA GLN A 82 -8.74 -7.34 -0.41
C GLN A 82 -7.28 -7.78 -0.37
N LEU A 83 -6.78 -8.27 0.77
CA LEU A 83 -5.47 -8.95 0.84
C LEU A 83 -5.43 -10.15 -0.13
N TYR A 84 -6.47 -10.98 -0.12
CA TYR A 84 -6.54 -12.14 -1.02
C TYR A 84 -6.53 -11.73 -2.50
N LYS A 85 -7.31 -10.70 -2.88
CA LYS A 85 -7.28 -10.14 -4.24
C LYS A 85 -5.94 -9.51 -4.61
N ALA A 86 -5.19 -9.01 -3.63
CA ALA A 86 -3.81 -8.55 -3.80
C ALA A 86 -2.79 -9.71 -3.84
N ASN A 87 -3.24 -10.96 -3.99
CA ASN A 87 -2.43 -12.19 -3.98
C ASN A 87 -1.68 -12.41 -2.65
N MET A 88 -2.30 -12.03 -1.53
CA MET A 88 -1.73 -12.17 -0.20
C MET A 88 -2.70 -12.87 0.75
N LEU A 89 -2.20 -13.88 1.45
CA LEU A 89 -2.96 -14.50 2.53
C LEU A 89 -2.94 -13.60 3.78
N PRO A 90 -4.05 -13.46 4.52
CA PRO A 90 -4.10 -12.60 5.72
C PRO A 90 -3.06 -12.94 6.79
N GLY A 91 -2.66 -14.22 6.88
CA GLY A 91 -1.64 -14.70 7.81
C GLY A 91 -0.22 -14.24 7.47
N SER A 92 0.02 -13.72 6.26
CA SER A 92 1.29 -13.11 5.89
C SER A 92 1.51 -11.74 6.52
N VAL A 93 0.47 -11.13 7.09
CA VAL A 93 0.51 -9.85 7.81
C VAL A 93 0.39 -10.12 9.31
N ASP A 94 1.41 -9.69 10.05
CA ASP A 94 1.52 -9.81 11.51
C ASP A 94 1.58 -8.45 12.23
N LYS A 95 1.57 -7.34 11.49
CA LYS A 95 1.71 -5.98 12.02
C LYS A 95 0.59 -5.07 11.52
N LEU A 96 -0.19 -4.53 12.46
CA LEU A 96 -1.30 -3.62 12.22
C LEU A 96 -1.09 -2.30 12.98
N PHE A 97 -1.24 -1.19 12.28
CA PHE A 97 -1.15 0.17 12.82
C PHE A 97 -2.51 0.84 12.64
N LEU A 98 -3.14 1.26 13.74
CA LEU A 98 -4.45 1.90 13.71
C LEU A 98 -4.32 3.41 13.79
N THR A 99 -4.95 4.12 12.86
CA THR A 99 -5.01 5.58 12.86
C THR A 99 -5.90 6.06 14.01
N HIS A 100 -7.08 5.46 14.14
CA HIS A 100 -8.01 5.69 15.23
C HIS A 100 -8.97 4.48 15.42
N LEU A 101 -9.93 4.57 16.35
CA LEU A 101 -10.81 3.43 16.73
C LEU A 101 -12.24 3.54 16.19
N HIS A 102 -12.48 4.25 15.09
CA HIS A 102 -13.78 4.16 14.42
C HIS A 102 -13.96 2.79 13.76
N SER A 103 -15.22 2.39 13.62
CA SER A 103 -15.58 1.04 13.19
C SER A 103 -15.20 0.77 11.74
N ASP A 104 -15.31 1.74 10.85
CA ASP A 104 -14.94 1.61 9.44
C ASP A 104 -13.43 1.37 9.24
N HIS A 105 -12.57 1.72 10.21
CA HIS A 105 -11.13 1.41 10.22
C HIS A 105 -10.78 0.11 10.94
N THR A 106 -11.70 -0.47 11.72
CA THR A 106 -11.38 -1.55 12.69
C THR A 106 -12.23 -2.81 12.55
N ILE A 107 -13.39 -2.74 11.87
CA ILE A 107 -14.34 -3.85 11.81
C ILE A 107 -13.83 -5.06 11.01
N GLY A 108 -12.81 -4.88 10.17
CA GLY A 108 -12.14 -5.95 9.43
C GLY A 108 -11.03 -6.65 10.21
N ILE A 109 -10.62 -6.12 11.37
CA ILE A 109 -9.56 -6.72 12.21
C ILE A 109 -9.86 -8.17 12.57
N PRO A 110 -11.07 -8.55 13.05
CA PRO A 110 -11.34 -9.94 13.41
C PRO A 110 -11.12 -10.91 12.25
N ASP A 111 -11.52 -10.52 11.04
CA ASP A 111 -11.38 -11.37 9.85
C ASP A 111 -9.91 -11.55 9.48
N VAL A 112 -9.12 -10.47 9.41
CA VAL A 112 -7.68 -10.55 9.17
C VAL A 112 -6.97 -11.41 10.23
N TRP A 113 -7.34 -11.21 11.49
CA TRP A 113 -6.74 -11.90 12.63
C TRP A 113 -7.06 -13.41 12.63
N LEU A 114 -8.34 -13.76 12.66
CA LEU A 114 -8.83 -15.14 12.79
C LEU A 114 -8.54 -15.93 11.51
N THR A 115 -8.94 -15.42 10.34
CA THR A 115 -8.68 -16.10 9.07
C THR A 115 -7.18 -16.28 8.86
N GLY A 116 -6.37 -15.27 9.16
CA GLY A 116 -4.91 -15.37 9.01
C GLY A 116 -4.23 -16.37 9.95
N SER A 117 -4.87 -16.75 11.06
CA SER A 117 -4.35 -17.79 11.95
C SER A 117 -4.52 -19.20 11.36
N LEU A 118 -5.53 -19.40 10.50
CA LEU A 118 -5.87 -20.70 9.93
C LEU A 118 -4.85 -21.17 8.89
N PRO A 119 -4.68 -22.49 8.68
CA PRO A 119 -3.85 -23.03 7.61
C PRO A 119 -4.19 -22.49 6.21
N THR A 120 -5.48 -22.37 5.90
CA THR A 120 -5.98 -21.84 4.63
C THR A 120 -5.76 -20.34 4.47
N GLY A 121 -5.65 -19.60 5.57
CA GLY A 121 -5.37 -18.16 5.58
C GLY A 121 -3.88 -17.84 5.73
N GLY A 122 -2.99 -18.82 5.58
CA GLY A 122 -1.53 -18.62 5.56
C GLY A 122 -0.82 -18.96 6.85
N LYS A 123 -1.52 -19.46 7.88
CA LYS A 123 -0.95 -19.95 9.14
C LYS A 123 0.06 -18.98 9.75
N ARG A 124 -0.39 -17.79 10.15
CA ARG A 124 0.48 -16.76 10.76
C ARG A 124 1.43 -17.39 11.79
N GLU A 125 2.74 -17.17 11.63
CA GLU A 125 3.77 -17.84 12.44
C GLU A 125 4.07 -17.12 13.75
N GLN A 126 3.57 -15.89 13.90
CA GLN A 126 3.89 -14.99 15.01
C GLN A 126 2.60 -14.38 15.54
N ALA A 127 2.63 -13.91 16.79
CA ALA A 127 1.58 -13.07 17.34
C ALA A 127 1.17 -11.93 16.39
N PHE A 128 -0.13 -11.66 16.31
CA PHE A 128 -0.65 -10.49 15.62
C PHE A 128 -0.39 -9.25 16.48
N LYS A 129 0.45 -8.34 15.99
CA LYS A 129 0.94 -7.16 16.72
C LYS A 129 0.20 -5.92 16.27
N ILE A 130 -0.35 -5.18 17.23
CA ILE A 130 -1.18 -4.02 16.96
C ILE A 130 -0.60 -2.81 17.70
N TRP A 131 -0.49 -1.70 16.99
CA TRP A 131 -0.18 -0.38 17.52
C TRP A 131 -1.34 0.54 17.20
N GLY A 132 -1.86 1.24 18.19
CA GLY A 132 -3.00 2.14 17.96
C GLY A 132 -3.23 3.11 19.11
N PRO A 133 -4.19 4.02 18.98
CA PRO A 133 -4.47 5.00 20.03
C PRO A 133 -4.92 4.34 21.34
N LYS A 134 -4.96 5.16 22.39
CA LYS A 134 -5.46 4.74 23.70
C LYS A 134 -6.80 4.00 23.57
N GLY A 135 -6.86 2.78 24.11
CA GLY A 135 -8.03 1.90 24.02
C GLY A 135 -7.85 0.71 23.07
N THR A 136 -6.78 0.69 22.27
CA THR A 136 -6.43 -0.42 21.36
C THR A 136 -6.24 -1.72 22.13
N GLU A 137 -5.50 -1.69 23.24
CA GLU A 137 -5.28 -2.87 24.09
C GLU A 137 -6.60 -3.47 24.60
N LYS A 138 -7.51 -2.61 25.08
CA LYS A 138 -8.82 -3.04 25.58
C LYS A 138 -9.70 -3.58 24.44
N MET A 139 -9.70 -2.91 23.29
CA MET A 139 -10.47 -3.36 22.12
C MET A 139 -10.03 -4.76 21.70
N MET A 140 -8.72 -5.00 21.57
CA MET A 140 -8.20 -6.31 21.17
C MET A 140 -8.42 -7.39 22.23
N LEU A 141 -8.31 -7.05 23.52
CA LEU A 141 -8.68 -7.95 24.61
C LEU A 141 -10.16 -8.37 24.54
N HIS A 142 -11.06 -7.42 24.28
CA HIS A 142 -12.49 -7.70 24.17
C HIS A 142 -12.83 -8.47 22.89
N MET A 143 -12.14 -8.19 21.79
CA MET A 143 -12.25 -8.95 20.55
C MET A 143 -11.85 -10.40 20.79
N ASN A 144 -10.74 -10.66 21.50
CA ASN A 144 -10.34 -12.02 21.84
C ASN A 144 -11.41 -12.75 22.65
N LYS A 145 -11.99 -12.09 23.65
CA LYS A 145 -13.11 -12.64 24.44
C LYS A 145 -14.34 -12.92 23.59
N ALA A 146 -14.68 -12.03 22.66
CA ALA A 146 -15.83 -12.18 21.78
C ALA A 146 -15.72 -13.43 20.88
N PHE A 147 -14.51 -13.78 20.46
CA PHE A 147 -14.24 -14.92 19.59
C PHE A 147 -13.69 -16.16 20.31
N LYS A 148 -13.73 -16.19 21.65
CA LYS A 148 -13.18 -17.30 22.45
C LYS A 148 -13.77 -18.65 22.09
N ALA A 149 -15.08 -18.71 21.81
CA ALA A 149 -15.76 -19.95 21.43
C ALA A 149 -15.26 -20.50 20.07
N ASP A 150 -14.95 -19.62 19.10
CA ASP A 150 -14.35 -20.07 17.83
C ASP A 150 -12.91 -20.54 18.05
N LEU A 151 -12.10 -19.77 18.76
CA LEU A 151 -10.71 -20.14 19.08
C LEU A 151 -10.64 -21.52 19.78
N ASP A 152 -11.48 -21.75 20.79
CA ASP A 152 -11.53 -23.03 21.51
C ASP A 152 -11.94 -24.18 20.59
N ALA A 153 -12.96 -23.99 19.75
CA ALA A 153 -13.39 -25.01 18.79
C ALA A 153 -12.29 -25.35 17.76
N ARG A 154 -11.47 -24.37 17.35
CA ARG A 154 -10.34 -24.59 16.45
C ARG A 154 -9.23 -25.38 17.14
N ASP A 155 -8.89 -25.01 18.37
CA ASP A 155 -7.90 -25.72 19.18
C ASP A 155 -8.33 -27.17 19.43
N ASP A 156 -9.58 -27.40 19.86
CA ASP A 156 -10.14 -28.72 20.15
C ASP A 156 -10.21 -29.62 18.90
N SER A 157 -10.41 -29.03 17.71
CA SER A 157 -10.43 -29.76 16.43
C SER A 157 -9.04 -30.00 15.83
N GLY A 158 -7.96 -29.59 16.51
CA GLY A 158 -6.58 -29.72 16.03
C GLY A 158 -6.21 -28.74 14.90
N ASN A 159 -7.08 -27.77 14.60
CA ASN A 159 -6.85 -26.73 13.61
C ASN A 159 -6.37 -25.40 14.23
N GLY A 160 -6.18 -25.40 15.55
CA GLY A 160 -5.68 -24.29 16.33
C GLY A 160 -4.30 -23.81 15.90
N ASN A 161 -4.08 -22.50 15.97
CA ASN A 161 -2.78 -21.89 15.82
C ASN A 161 -2.60 -20.86 16.94
N VAL A 162 -2.27 -21.35 18.13
CA VAL A 162 -2.16 -20.54 19.35
C VAL A 162 -1.22 -19.34 19.15
N GLU A 163 -0.05 -19.56 18.52
CA GLU A 163 0.91 -18.48 18.26
C GLU A 163 0.35 -17.44 17.28
N GLY A 164 -0.13 -17.89 16.11
CA GLY A 164 -0.66 -17.00 15.07
C GLY A 164 -2.00 -16.33 15.41
N ALA A 165 -2.73 -16.88 16.38
CA ALA A 165 -3.94 -16.30 16.95
C ALA A 165 -3.67 -15.46 18.20
N SER A 166 -2.46 -15.47 18.77
CA SER A 166 -2.12 -14.60 19.89
C SER A 166 -2.09 -13.14 19.46
N ILE A 167 -2.42 -12.24 20.39
CA ILE A 167 -2.49 -10.79 20.16
C ILE A 167 -1.50 -10.09 21.08
N VAL A 168 -0.70 -9.18 20.51
CA VAL A 168 0.10 -8.21 21.27
C VAL A 168 -0.30 -6.81 20.83
N ALA A 169 -1.17 -6.17 21.60
CA ALA A 169 -1.66 -4.81 21.34
C ALA A 169 -0.92 -3.78 22.20
N ASN A 170 -0.71 -2.58 21.68
CA ASN A 170 -0.03 -1.49 22.37
C ASN A 170 -0.76 -0.17 22.13
N ASP A 171 -1.14 0.52 23.21
CA ASP A 171 -1.57 1.90 23.16
C ASP A 171 -0.34 2.82 22.91
N ILE A 172 -0.31 3.53 21.79
CA ILE A 172 0.82 4.36 21.37
C ILE A 172 0.66 5.84 21.72
N LYS A 173 1.78 6.56 21.58
CA LYS A 173 1.86 8.03 21.57
C LYS A 173 2.54 8.48 20.29
N GLU A 174 2.49 9.77 20.00
CA GLU A 174 3.27 10.36 18.90
C GLU A 174 4.77 10.08 19.09
N GLY A 175 5.43 9.71 17.99
CA GLY A 175 6.83 9.33 17.96
C GLY A 175 7.08 8.07 17.12
N ILE A 176 8.29 7.54 17.20
CA ILE A 176 8.67 6.29 16.52
C ILE A 176 8.00 5.13 17.27
N VAL A 177 7.10 4.41 16.59
CA VAL A 177 6.36 3.27 17.16
C VAL A 177 6.90 1.92 16.68
N TYR A 178 7.64 1.92 15.58
CA TYR A 178 8.32 0.75 15.05
C TYR A 178 9.64 1.16 14.41
N ASN A 179 10.73 0.49 14.79
CA ASN A 179 12.05 0.71 14.20
C ASN A 179 12.79 -0.62 14.09
N LYS A 180 13.01 -1.11 12.87
CA LYS A 180 13.70 -2.38 12.63
C LYS A 180 14.29 -2.42 11.23
N LYS A 181 15.54 -2.90 11.11
CA LYS A 181 16.20 -3.13 9.81
C LYS A 181 16.19 -1.89 8.88
N GLY A 182 16.29 -0.69 9.45
CA GLY A 182 16.25 0.58 8.71
C GLY A 182 14.85 1.05 8.29
N ILE A 183 13.79 0.34 8.68
CA ILE A 183 12.41 0.76 8.53
C ILE A 183 12.01 1.50 9.80
N GLU A 184 11.49 2.72 9.66
CA GLU A 184 11.00 3.53 10.76
C GLU A 184 9.53 3.89 10.48
N VAL A 185 8.64 3.60 11.44
CA VAL A 185 7.25 4.04 11.43
C VAL A 185 7.07 5.08 12.54
N ILE A 186 6.73 6.29 12.14
CA ILE A 186 6.47 7.42 13.02
C ILE A 186 4.96 7.65 13.05
N ALA A 187 4.36 7.57 14.23
CA ALA A 187 2.99 8.04 14.45
C ALA A 187 3.01 9.52 14.81
N PHE A 188 2.11 10.32 14.25
CA PHE A 188 1.93 11.73 14.59
C PHE A 188 0.46 12.05 14.78
N LYS A 189 0.13 12.92 15.75
CA LYS A 189 -1.26 13.26 16.04
C LYS A 189 -1.86 14.07 14.90
N VAL A 190 -3.12 13.79 14.60
CA VAL A 190 -3.95 14.53 13.66
C VAL A 190 -5.25 14.99 14.33
N ASP A 191 -6.03 15.86 13.68
CA ASP A 191 -7.24 16.47 14.24
C ASP A 191 -8.50 15.84 13.63
N HIS A 192 -9.07 14.84 14.30
CA HIS A 192 -10.32 14.20 13.88
C HIS A 192 -11.45 14.36 14.91
N LYS A 193 -11.37 15.36 15.81
CA LYS A 193 -12.33 15.83 16.86
C LYS A 193 -13.27 14.82 17.56
N SER A 194 -14.05 14.07 16.78
CA SER A 194 -14.95 13.00 17.20
C SER A 194 -14.28 11.89 18.00
N ILE A 195 -12.98 11.66 17.80
CA ILE A 195 -12.20 10.66 18.54
C ILE A 195 -10.77 11.13 18.78
N GLU A 196 -10.32 11.02 20.02
CA GLU A 196 -8.96 11.43 20.43
C GLU A 196 -8.28 10.38 21.33
N PRO A 197 -6.98 10.09 21.10
CA PRO A 197 -6.15 10.60 20.01
C PRO A 197 -6.44 9.90 18.67
N ALA A 198 -6.24 10.63 17.57
CA ALA A 198 -6.14 10.10 16.21
C ALA A 198 -4.72 10.33 15.66
N PHE A 199 -4.26 9.44 14.78
CA PHE A 199 -2.89 9.44 14.26
C PHE A 199 -2.86 9.34 12.73
N GLY A 200 -1.93 10.10 12.15
CA GLY A 200 -1.32 9.76 10.86
C GLY A 200 0.01 9.03 11.07
N TYR A 201 0.52 8.43 10.01
CA TYR A 201 1.77 7.66 10.03
C TYR A 201 2.71 8.08 8.91
N ARG A 202 4.01 8.13 9.20
CA ARG A 202 5.08 8.20 8.21
C ARG A 202 5.94 6.94 8.27
N VAL A 203 6.14 6.29 7.14
CA VAL A 203 7.06 5.16 7.00
C VAL A 203 8.28 5.65 6.23
N ASN A 204 9.47 5.53 6.83
CA ASN A 204 10.75 5.85 6.19
C ASN A 204 11.54 4.56 5.94
N TYR A 205 12.16 4.46 4.76
CA TYR A 205 13.07 3.36 4.43
C TYR A 205 14.02 3.75 3.29
N LYS A 206 15.33 3.58 3.50
CA LYS A 206 16.40 3.81 2.48
C LYS A 206 16.28 5.16 1.74
N GLY A 207 15.94 6.23 2.47
CA GLY A 207 15.80 7.59 1.89
C GLY A 207 14.46 7.87 1.21
N HIS A 208 13.54 6.91 1.19
CA HIS A 208 12.17 7.05 0.69
C HIS A 208 11.15 7.05 1.81
N SER A 209 9.95 7.55 1.53
CA SER A 209 8.87 7.63 2.50
C SER A 209 7.46 7.65 1.90
N VAL A 210 6.52 7.06 2.65
CA VAL A 210 5.08 7.26 2.47
C VAL A 210 4.49 7.86 3.74
N VAL A 211 3.51 8.76 3.58
CA VAL A 211 2.64 9.22 4.67
C VAL A 211 1.21 8.78 4.45
N ILE A 212 0.57 8.36 5.53
CA ILE A 212 -0.85 8.00 5.62
C ILE A 212 -1.47 8.98 6.60
N SER A 213 -2.44 9.78 6.15
CA SER A 213 -2.99 10.87 6.97
C SER A 213 -3.76 10.37 8.20
N GLY A 214 -4.41 9.20 8.10
CA GLY A 214 -5.59 8.92 8.90
C GLY A 214 -6.74 9.87 8.56
N ASP A 215 -7.80 9.85 9.34
CA ASP A 215 -8.87 10.84 9.22
C ASP A 215 -8.42 12.11 9.93
N THR A 216 -8.62 13.26 9.29
CA THR A 216 -8.19 14.54 9.83
C THR A 216 -8.83 15.71 9.09
N ARG A 217 -8.98 16.80 9.81
CA ARG A 217 -9.12 18.16 9.28
C ARG A 217 -7.77 18.67 8.78
N TYR A 218 -7.75 19.87 8.20
CA TYR A 218 -6.50 20.59 7.96
C TYR A 218 -5.64 20.61 9.25
N ASN A 219 -4.41 20.10 9.17
CA ASN A 219 -3.58 19.86 10.34
C ASN A 219 -2.10 20.20 10.11
N GLU A 220 -1.58 21.14 10.90
CA GLU A 220 -0.19 21.60 10.81
C GLU A 220 0.84 20.51 11.19
N ASN A 221 0.46 19.58 12.08
CA ASN A 221 1.34 18.48 12.47
C ASN A 221 1.49 17.47 11.33
N LEU A 222 0.40 17.16 10.62
CA LEU A 222 0.45 16.39 9.38
C LEU A 222 1.38 17.07 8.37
N ILE A 223 1.24 18.37 8.14
CA ILE A 223 2.10 19.12 7.20
C ILE A 223 3.58 18.98 7.59
N LYS A 224 3.90 19.17 8.87
CA LYS A 224 5.26 19.01 9.40
C LYS A 224 5.83 17.62 9.12
N PHE A 225 5.09 16.56 9.41
CA PHE A 225 5.56 15.18 9.24
C PHE A 225 5.52 14.71 7.79
N ALA A 226 4.65 15.27 6.93
CA ALA A 226 4.50 14.87 5.54
C ALA A 226 5.41 15.62 4.56
N LYS A 227 6.09 16.68 5.01
CA LYS A 227 6.97 17.47 4.17
C LYS A 227 8.03 16.60 3.47
N GLY A 228 8.11 16.74 2.14
CA GLY A 228 9.05 16.03 1.28
C GLY A 228 8.86 14.52 1.21
N ALA A 229 7.68 14.00 1.55
CA ALA A 229 7.38 12.58 1.36
C ALA A 229 7.33 12.21 -0.13
N ASP A 230 7.73 11.00 -0.50
CA ASP A 230 7.58 10.54 -1.89
C ASP A 230 6.10 10.40 -2.24
N VAL A 231 5.34 9.75 -1.34
CA VAL A 231 3.90 9.53 -1.51
C VAL A 231 3.15 9.97 -0.28
N VAL A 232 2.01 10.64 -0.46
CA VAL A 232 1.07 10.96 0.60
C VAL A 232 -0.28 10.36 0.24
N ILE A 233 -0.77 9.46 1.08
CA ILE A 233 -2.12 8.92 1.07
C ILE A 233 -2.94 9.75 2.03
N HIS A 234 -3.89 10.53 1.51
CA HIS A 234 -4.64 11.52 2.28
C HIS A 234 -6.15 11.24 2.20
N GLU A 235 -6.86 11.39 3.32
CA GLU A 235 -8.32 11.37 3.34
C GLU A 235 -8.93 12.54 2.54
N VAL A 236 -10.18 12.39 2.09
CA VAL A 236 -10.92 13.52 1.52
C VAL A 236 -12.41 13.38 1.72
N ALA A 237 -13.05 14.47 2.14
CA ALA A 237 -14.48 14.56 2.26
C ALA A 237 -15.09 15.65 1.36
N ALA A 238 -16.22 15.33 0.77
CA ALA A 238 -17.04 16.28 0.02
C ALA A 238 -18.52 16.02 0.30
N ALA A 239 -19.30 17.09 0.34
CA ALA A 239 -20.75 17.03 0.45
C ALA A 239 -21.40 17.65 -0.79
N LYS A 240 -22.62 17.20 -1.10
CA LYS A 240 -23.45 17.81 -2.15
C LYS A 240 -23.62 19.32 -1.86
N PRO A 241 -23.31 20.23 -2.82
CA PRO A 241 -23.27 21.68 -2.57
C PRO A 241 -24.55 22.30 -2.01
N ASP A 242 -25.71 21.84 -2.48
CA ASP A 242 -27.02 22.38 -2.07
C ASP A 242 -27.61 21.69 -0.83
N ASN A 243 -26.78 20.94 -0.07
CA ASN A 243 -27.24 20.22 1.10
C ASN A 243 -27.08 21.07 2.37
N GLU A 244 -28.20 21.52 2.93
CA GLU A 244 -28.25 22.34 4.15
C GLU A 244 -28.33 21.52 5.45
N SER A 245 -28.10 20.20 5.38
CA SER A 245 -28.19 19.33 6.55
C SER A 245 -27.07 19.60 7.56
N GLU A 246 -27.45 19.98 8.78
CA GLU A 246 -26.51 20.19 9.89
C GLU A 246 -25.68 18.94 10.20
N SER A 247 -26.25 17.73 10.09
CA SER A 247 -25.51 16.50 10.33
C SER A 247 -24.42 16.28 9.27
N ILE A 248 -24.69 16.60 8.01
CA ILE A 248 -23.69 16.52 6.93
C ILE A 248 -22.61 17.57 7.13
N ALA A 249 -22.97 18.80 7.50
CA ALA A 249 -22.00 19.85 7.81
C ALA A 249 -21.10 19.45 8.99
N ASN A 250 -21.67 18.87 10.04
CA ASN A 250 -20.93 18.38 11.20
C ASN A 250 -19.96 17.26 10.85
N ILE A 251 -20.35 16.31 10.00
CA ILE A 251 -19.45 15.27 9.52
C ILE A 251 -18.33 15.90 8.67
N LEU A 252 -18.68 16.81 7.76
CA LEU A 252 -17.69 17.46 6.88
C LEU A 252 -16.63 18.24 7.68
N ASP A 253 -16.98 18.89 8.81
CA ASP A 253 -16.02 19.57 9.69
C ASP A 253 -15.07 18.61 10.43
N LEU A 254 -15.28 17.29 10.38
CA LEU A 254 -14.34 16.31 10.95
C LEU A 254 -13.22 15.91 9.97
N HIS A 255 -13.32 16.34 8.71
CA HIS A 255 -12.53 15.85 7.60
C HIS A 255 -11.89 16.98 6.79
N THR A 256 -11.07 16.62 5.80
CA THR A 256 -10.39 17.57 4.91
C THR A 256 -11.14 17.68 3.59
N THR A 257 -11.50 18.90 3.21
CA THR A 257 -12.10 19.16 1.88
C THR A 257 -11.04 19.11 0.76
N PRO A 258 -11.42 18.89 -0.51
CA PRO A 258 -10.47 18.93 -1.63
C PRO A 258 -9.67 20.24 -1.72
N GLU A 259 -10.31 21.38 -1.45
CA GLU A 259 -9.64 22.68 -1.42
C GLU A 259 -8.59 22.78 -0.30
N GLU A 260 -8.87 22.23 0.88
CA GLU A 260 -7.92 22.17 2.00
C GLU A 260 -6.81 21.16 1.77
N ALA A 261 -7.12 19.99 1.22
CA ALA A 261 -6.13 18.99 0.82
C ALA A 261 -5.14 19.59 -0.19
N GLY A 262 -5.60 20.38 -1.17
CA GLY A 262 -4.69 21.10 -2.05
C GLY A 262 -3.79 22.11 -1.31
N LYS A 263 -4.28 22.80 -0.27
CA LYS A 263 -3.41 23.66 0.57
C LYS A 263 -2.37 22.84 1.34
N VAL A 264 -2.73 21.65 1.82
CA VAL A 264 -1.81 20.71 2.47
C VAL A 264 -0.75 20.25 1.48
N PHE A 265 -1.16 19.77 0.30
CA PHE A 265 -0.25 19.29 -0.76
C PHE A 265 0.73 20.37 -1.23
N SER A 266 0.24 21.61 -1.38
CA SER A 266 1.09 22.76 -1.72
C SER A 266 2.17 23.05 -0.68
N GLN A 267 1.94 22.75 0.60
CA GLN A 267 2.92 22.96 1.66
C GLN A 267 3.91 21.81 1.82
N ILE A 268 3.47 20.57 1.61
CA ILE A 268 4.29 19.38 1.83
C ILE A 268 5.09 18.98 0.58
N GLN A 269 4.62 19.34 -0.62
CA GLN A 269 5.25 19.09 -1.92
C GLN A 269 5.65 17.61 -2.10
N PRO A 270 4.68 16.66 -2.09
CA PRO A 270 5.01 15.26 -2.28
C PRO A 270 5.32 14.95 -3.74
N LYS A 271 6.05 13.88 -4.05
CA LYS A 271 6.21 13.45 -5.46
C LYS A 271 4.88 12.97 -6.04
N LEU A 272 4.00 12.42 -5.20
CA LEU A 272 2.64 12.00 -5.55
C LEU A 272 1.70 12.15 -4.35
N ALA A 273 0.56 12.81 -4.56
CA ALA A 273 -0.56 12.79 -3.63
C ALA A 273 -1.66 11.85 -4.15
N VAL A 274 -2.23 11.03 -3.26
CA VAL A 274 -3.28 10.07 -3.59
C VAL A 274 -4.39 10.16 -2.55
N TYR A 275 -5.63 10.33 -3.00
CA TYR A 275 -6.78 10.27 -2.12
C TYR A 275 -7.11 8.82 -1.76
N SER A 276 -7.37 8.61 -0.48
CA SER A 276 -8.04 7.43 0.08
C SER A 276 -9.12 7.93 1.04
N HIS A 277 -9.81 7.03 1.76
CA HIS A 277 -10.91 7.38 2.67
C HIS A 277 -11.83 8.45 2.08
N ILE A 278 -12.53 8.07 1.01
CA ILE A 278 -13.31 9.02 0.21
C ILE A 278 -14.71 9.11 0.80
N VAL A 279 -15.00 10.22 1.49
CA VAL A 279 -16.27 10.48 2.16
C VAL A 279 -17.14 11.38 1.30
N LEU A 280 -18.15 10.81 0.63
CA LEU A 280 -19.07 11.56 -0.23
C LEU A 280 -20.48 11.64 0.38
N LEU A 281 -20.80 12.80 0.93
CA LEU A 281 -21.99 13.02 1.74
C LEU A 281 -23.16 13.59 0.93
N GLY A 282 -24.38 13.35 1.41
CA GLY A 282 -25.60 13.92 0.82
C GLY A 282 -25.98 13.34 -0.55
N GLY A 283 -25.58 12.09 -0.82
CA GLY A 283 -25.83 11.40 -2.08
C GLY A 283 -24.93 11.88 -3.22
N LEU A 284 -23.81 12.53 -2.89
CA LEU A 284 -22.79 12.92 -3.85
C LEU A 284 -22.12 11.67 -4.42
N THR A 285 -22.00 11.59 -5.75
CA THR A 285 -21.26 10.51 -6.43
C THR A 285 -19.85 10.98 -6.74
N GLU A 286 -18.93 10.04 -7.00
CA GLU A 286 -17.54 10.37 -7.32
C GLU A 286 -17.43 11.26 -8.56
N GLU A 287 -18.23 10.98 -9.60
CA GLU A 287 -18.24 11.74 -10.84
C GLU A 287 -18.71 13.19 -10.65
N LYS A 288 -19.50 13.44 -9.60
CA LYS A 288 -20.05 14.76 -9.27
C LYS A 288 -19.31 15.45 -8.12
N ALA A 289 -18.37 14.75 -7.48
CA ALA A 289 -17.64 15.28 -6.34
C ALA A 289 -16.56 16.29 -6.77
N ASP A 290 -16.15 16.25 -8.04
CA ASP A 290 -15.18 17.13 -8.66
C ASP A 290 -13.88 17.24 -7.84
N LEU A 291 -13.48 16.15 -7.17
CA LEU A 291 -12.40 16.14 -6.19
C LEU A 291 -11.11 16.76 -6.76
N LEU A 292 -10.71 16.32 -7.96
CA LEU A 292 -9.49 16.81 -8.60
C LEU A 292 -9.62 18.27 -9.06
N GLU A 293 -10.75 18.69 -9.60
CA GLU A 293 -10.95 20.07 -10.04
C GLU A 293 -10.95 21.06 -8.87
N ARG A 294 -11.58 20.67 -7.77
CA ARG A 294 -11.59 21.44 -6.52
C ARG A 294 -10.21 21.53 -5.88
N THR A 295 -9.46 20.42 -5.89
CA THR A 295 -8.07 20.38 -5.41
C THR A 295 -7.16 21.29 -6.25
N LYS A 296 -7.37 21.33 -7.59
CA LYS A 296 -6.60 22.16 -8.53
C LYS A 296 -6.66 23.67 -8.25
N LYS A 297 -7.65 24.14 -7.49
CA LYS A 297 -7.74 25.54 -7.06
C LYS A 297 -6.59 25.95 -6.14
N THR A 298 -6.00 25.00 -5.43
CA THR A 298 -4.94 25.26 -4.42
C THR A 298 -3.70 24.41 -4.60
N TYR A 299 -3.69 23.42 -5.51
CA TYR A 299 -2.53 22.59 -5.85
C TYR A 299 -2.56 22.14 -7.31
N VAL A 300 -1.55 22.51 -8.10
CA VAL A 300 -1.57 22.32 -9.57
C VAL A 300 -0.88 21.05 -10.05
N GLU A 301 -0.12 20.38 -9.17
CA GLU A 301 0.57 19.13 -9.53
C GLU A 301 -0.40 17.94 -9.55
N THR A 302 0.12 16.77 -9.92
CA THR A 302 -0.69 15.57 -10.07
C THR A 302 -1.20 15.05 -8.72
N VAL A 303 -2.52 14.82 -8.66
CA VAL A 303 -3.21 14.12 -7.58
C VAL A 303 -3.97 12.95 -8.20
N LEU A 304 -3.92 11.78 -7.57
CA LEU A 304 -4.71 10.63 -7.97
C LEU A 304 -5.88 10.40 -7.02
N VAL A 305 -7.02 10.02 -7.56
CA VAL A 305 -8.08 9.40 -6.75
C VAL A 305 -7.71 7.93 -6.61
N GLY A 306 -7.48 7.48 -5.38
CA GLY A 306 -7.14 6.08 -5.14
C GLY A 306 -8.30 5.16 -5.48
N GLU A 307 -7.98 3.95 -5.90
CA GLU A 307 -8.94 2.86 -6.11
C GLU A 307 -8.50 1.66 -5.26
N ASP A 308 -9.46 0.83 -4.88
CA ASP A 308 -9.16 -0.44 -4.24
C ASP A 308 -8.22 -1.26 -5.14
N LEU A 309 -7.13 -1.77 -4.54
CA LEU A 309 -6.02 -2.51 -5.17
C LEU A 309 -5.08 -1.68 -6.05
N LEU A 310 -5.23 -0.35 -6.09
CA LEU A 310 -4.20 0.51 -6.68
C LEU A 310 -2.90 0.33 -5.90
N SER A 311 -1.79 0.15 -6.63
CA SER A 311 -0.48 0.00 -6.00
C SER A 311 0.55 0.99 -6.53
N ILE A 312 1.51 1.33 -5.68
CA ILE A 312 2.49 2.39 -5.90
C ILE A 312 3.86 1.87 -5.48
N GLN A 313 4.78 1.76 -6.44
CA GLN A 313 6.18 1.47 -6.17
C GLN A 313 6.93 2.77 -5.88
N ILE A 314 7.69 2.82 -4.79
CA ILE A 314 8.39 4.03 -4.32
C ILE A 314 9.90 3.81 -4.36
N GLY A 315 10.58 4.38 -5.36
CA GLY A 315 12.05 4.43 -5.41
C GLY A 315 12.54 5.76 -5.97
N ASP A 316 13.61 5.75 -6.76
CA ASP A 316 14.08 6.95 -7.48
C ASP A 316 12.95 7.63 -8.27
N LYS A 317 12.04 6.79 -8.79
CA LYS A 317 10.77 7.19 -9.38
C LYS A 317 9.61 6.60 -8.57
N VAL A 318 8.50 7.33 -8.52
CA VAL A 318 7.21 6.79 -8.09
C VAL A 318 6.48 6.23 -9.31
N GLN A 319 6.04 4.98 -9.23
CA GLN A 319 5.34 4.29 -10.32
C GLN A 319 4.01 3.77 -9.82
N VAL A 320 2.94 4.07 -10.54
CA VAL A 320 1.57 3.68 -10.18
C VAL A 320 1.13 2.54 -11.08
N GLN A 321 0.58 1.50 -10.47
CA GLN A 321 -0.07 0.40 -11.14
C GLN A 321 -1.55 0.39 -10.76
N GLN A 322 -2.40 0.55 -11.77
CA GLN A 322 -3.85 0.49 -11.62
C GLN A 322 -4.30 -0.93 -11.23
N PRO A 323 -5.46 -1.08 -10.56
CA PRO A 323 -6.05 -2.39 -10.30
C PRO A 323 -6.13 -3.21 -11.59
N GLY A 324 -5.73 -4.48 -11.54
CA GLY A 324 -5.86 -5.37 -12.69
C GLY A 324 -7.33 -5.72 -12.94
N ASN A 325 -7.77 -5.66 -14.20
CA ASN A 325 -9.05 -6.23 -14.64
C ASN A 325 -8.93 -7.76 -14.72
N GLU A 326 -8.63 -8.45 -13.62
CA GLU A 326 -8.60 -9.91 -13.63
C GLU A 326 -9.41 -10.46 -12.46
N ALA A 327 -10.59 -11.01 -12.82
CA ALA A 327 -11.18 -12.09 -12.07
C ALA A 327 -10.12 -13.19 -11.93
N ASN A 328 -9.78 -13.50 -10.68
CA ASN A 328 -8.68 -14.38 -10.32
C ASN A 328 -8.71 -15.70 -11.14
N PRO A 329 -7.70 -15.98 -11.99
CA PRO A 329 -7.58 -17.27 -12.65
C PRO A 329 -6.84 -18.22 -11.72
N GLY A 330 -7.52 -18.72 -10.67
CA GLY A 330 -6.96 -19.78 -9.84
C GLY A 330 -7.24 -19.67 -8.35
N ASN A 331 -8.31 -20.33 -7.93
CA ASN A 331 -8.30 -21.35 -6.88
C ASN A 331 -9.61 -22.13 -6.93
#